data_AF-A0A1Q3LTW0-F1
#
_entry.id   AF-A0A1Q3LTW0-F1
#
_cell.length_a   1.000
_cell.length_b   1.000
_cell.length_c   1.000
_cell.angle_alpha   90.00
_cell.angle_beta   90.00
_cell.angle_gamma   90.00
#
_symmetry.space_group_name_H-M   'P 1'
#
loop_
_entity.id
_entity.type
_entity.pdbx_description
1 polymer ?
#
loop_
_entity_poly.entity_id
_entity_poly.type
_entity_poly.pdbx_seq_one_letter_code
_entity_poly.pdbx_strand_id
1 'polypeptide(L)' 'MSSFSNVKETNMSIDQHIEELRAELRNAVYRDERRETEAALELALAEREVMLAEAHGEVSAEPPF' A
#
# COMPACT_ATOMS: atom_id res chain seq x y z
N MET A 1 12.26 6.19 -17.45
CA MET A 1 12.20 4.83 -16.90
C MET A 1 11.39 4.89 -15.61
N SER A 2 10.07 4.76 -15.71
CA SER A 2 9.23 4.41 -14.57
C SER A 2 8.42 3.21 -15.04
N SER A 3 9.04 2.04 -14.94
CA SER A 3 8.36 0.77 -15.18
C SER A 3 7.80 0.31 -13.84
N PHE A 4 6.81 1.04 -13.33
CA PHE A 4 5.98 0.51 -12.26
C PHE A 4 4.96 -0.41 -12.93
N SER A 5 5.22 -1.69 -12.73
CA SER A 5 4.55 -2.81 -13.33
C SER A 5 3.03 -2.69 -13.24
N ASN A 6 2.41 -2.99 -14.36
CA ASN A 6 0.98 -3.21 -14.54
C ASN A 6 0.48 -4.28 -13.55
N VAL A 7 -0.19 -3.87 -12.47
CA VAL A 7 -1.00 -4.76 -11.63
C VAL A 7 -2.41 -4.17 -11.54
N LYS A 8 -3.13 -4.23 -12.65
CA LYS A 8 -4.60 -4.35 -12.61
C LYS A 8 -4.94 -5.80 -12.25
N GLU A 9 -4.56 -6.25 -11.06
CA GLU A 9 -5.30 -7.32 -10.40
C GLU A 9 -6.48 -6.62 -9.73
N THR A 10 -7.65 -6.70 -10.38
CA THR A 10 -8.95 -6.19 -9.90
C THR A 10 -8.90 -4.88 -9.10
N ASN A 11 -8.91 -3.73 -9.78
CA ASN A 11 -9.05 -2.33 -9.28
C ASN A 11 -9.49 -2.19 -7.80
N MET A 12 -8.60 -2.49 -6.86
CA MET A 12 -8.79 -2.37 -5.43
C MET A 12 -7.97 -1.18 -4.95
N SER A 13 -8.53 -0.35 -4.06
CA SER A 13 -7.75 0.74 -3.48
C SER A 13 -6.70 0.18 -2.51
N ILE A 14 -5.58 0.88 -2.37
CA ILE A 14 -4.53 0.52 -1.41
C ILE A 14 -5.09 0.45 0.02
N ASP A 15 -6.04 1.32 0.36
CA ASP A 15 -6.75 1.32 1.64
C ASP A 15 -7.57 0.05 1.85
N GLN A 16 -8.32 -0.39 0.82
CA GLN A 16 -9.10 -1.62 0.90
C GLN A 16 -8.19 -2.84 1.04
N HIS A 17 -7.10 -2.88 0.28
CA HIS A 17 -6.13 -3.98 0.35
C HIS A 17 -5.48 -4.09 1.74
N ILE A 18 -5.14 -2.96 2.36
CA ILE A 18 -4.65 -2.91 3.75
C ILE A 18 -5.67 -3.48 4.73
N GLU A 19 -6.96 -3.17 4.58
CA GLU A 19 -8.01 -3.69 5.46
C GLU A 19 -8.24 -5.20 5.30
N GLU A 20 -8.09 -5.72 4.08
CA GLU A 20 -8.12 -7.16 3.80
C GLU A 20 -6.93 -7.88 4.48
N LEU A 21 -5.71 -7.37 4.32
CA LEU A 21 -4.52 -7.92 4.98
C LEU A 21 -4.63 -7.88 6.51
N ARG A 22 -5.21 -6.81 7.07
CA ARG A 22 -5.53 -6.72 8.50
C ARG A 22 -6.54 -7.78 8.92
N ALA A 23 -7.54 -8.07 8.09
CA ALA A 23 -8.53 -9.11 8.36
C ALA A 23 -7.94 -10.51 8.30
N GLU A 24 -7.10 -10.77 7.30
CA GLU A 24 -6.35 -12.01 7.18
C GLU A 24 -5.44 -12.23 8.38
N LEU A 25 -4.69 -11.20 8.81
CA LEU A 25 -3.79 -11.31 9.95
C LEU A 25 -4.52 -11.60 11.29
N ARG A 26 -5.76 -11.09 11.44
CA ARG A 26 -6.62 -11.43 12.58
C ARG A 26 -7.06 -12.89 12.56
N ASN A 27 -7.22 -13.47 11.37
CA ASN A 27 -7.70 -14.83 11.17
C ASN A 27 -6.57 -15.86 10.99
N ALA A 28 -5.34 -15.42 10.75
CA ALA A 28 -4.21 -16.29 10.45
C ALA A 28 -3.81 -17.12 11.69
N VAL A 29 -3.92 -18.44 11.53
CA VAL A 29 -3.68 -19.44 12.58
C VAL A 29 -2.22 -19.89 12.57
N TYR A 30 -1.63 -20.03 11.39
CA TYR A 30 -0.27 -20.52 11.23
C TYR A 30 0.75 -19.38 11.27
N ARG A 31 1.88 -19.63 11.92
CA ARG A 31 2.94 -18.63 12.10
C ARG A 31 3.52 -18.14 10.78
N ASP A 32 3.66 -19.04 9.80
CA ASP A 32 4.25 -18.71 8.51
C ASP A 32 3.29 -17.85 7.67
N GLU A 33 2.00 -18.23 7.61
CA GLU A 33 0.95 -17.40 7.00
C GLU A 33 0.89 -16.01 7.64
N ARG A 34 0.92 -15.92 8.98
CA ARG A 34 0.96 -14.63 9.68
C ARG A 34 2.14 -13.76 9.24
N ARG A 35 3.33 -14.36 9.13
CA ARG A 35 4.55 -13.64 8.73
C ARG A 35 4.46 -13.16 7.28
N GLU A 36 3.92 -13.98 6.40
CA GLU A 36 3.70 -13.63 4.99
C GLU A 36 2.70 -12.46 4.88
N THR A 37 1.57 -12.53 5.58
CA THR A 37 0.57 -11.45 5.62
C THR A 37 1.13 -10.19 6.28
N GLU A 38 1.95 -10.29 7.32
CA GLU A 38 2.63 -9.15 7.97
C GLU A 38 3.58 -8.44 6.99
N ALA A 39 4.37 -9.19 6.21
CA ALA A 39 5.27 -8.61 5.21
C ALA A 39 4.51 -7.93 4.07
N ALA A 40 3.40 -8.51 3.62
CA ALA A 40 2.51 -7.90 2.62
C ALA A 40 1.88 -6.60 3.16
N LEU A 41 1.44 -6.60 4.43
CA LEU A 41 0.86 -5.42 5.07
C LEU A 41 1.88 -4.29 5.21
N GLU A 42 3.12 -4.60 5.58
CA GLU A 42 4.21 -3.62 5.66
C GLU A 42 4.48 -2.97 4.30
N LEU A 43 4.52 -3.76 3.23
CA LEU A 43 4.72 -3.25 1.88
C LEU A 43 3.57 -2.33 1.42
N ALA A 44 2.32 -2.74 1.65
CA ALA A 44 1.15 -1.95 1.27
C ALA A 44 1.06 -0.62 2.05
N LEU A 45 1.45 -0.61 3.33
CA LEU A 45 1.53 0.60 4.13
C LEU A 45 2.61 1.56 3.60
N ALA A 46 3.80 1.05 3.26
CA ALA A 46 4.88 1.85 2.69
C ALA A 46 4.48 2.45 1.32
N GLU A 47 3.82 1.67 0.47
CA GLU A 47 3.29 2.16 -0.81
C GLU A 47 2.27 3.29 -0.61
N ARG A 48 1.35 3.12 0.35
CA ARG A 48 0.39 4.17 0.69
C ARG A 48 1.06 5.46 1.19
N GLU A 49 2.11 5.34 2.02
CA GLU A 49 2.89 6.50 2.48
C GLU A 49 3.55 7.23 1.32
N VAL A 50 4.12 6.50 0.34
CA VAL A 50 4.66 7.09 -0.89
C VAL A 50 3.57 7.83 -1.66
N MET A 51 2.41 7.22 -1.88
CA MET A 51 1.29 7.87 -2.58
C MET A 51 0.83 9.15 -1.87
N LEU A 52 0.78 9.15 -0.53
CA LEU A 52 0.43 10.34 0.25
C LEU A 52 1.51 11.42 0.17
N ALA A 53 2.79 11.04 0.21
CA ALA A 53 3.91 11.96 0.08
C ALA A 53 3.95 12.60 -1.32
N GLU A 54 3.70 11.82 -2.37
CA GLU A 54 3.57 12.32 -3.75
C GLU A 54 2.41 13.30 -3.89
N ALA A 55 1.22 12.94 -3.39
CA ALA A 55 0.06 13.82 -3.40
C ALA A 55 0.30 15.13 -2.62
N HIS A 56 0.97 15.07 -1.47
CA HIS A 56 1.27 16.27 -0.67
C HIS A 56 2.44 17.09 -1.28
N GLY A 57 3.40 16.44 -1.94
CA GLY A 57 4.49 17.08 -2.67
C GLY A 57 4.00 17.84 -3.91
N GLU A 58 3.00 17.31 -4.62
CA GLU A 58 2.31 18.02 -5.70
C GLU A 58 1.52 19.24 -5.19
N VAL A 59 0.87 19.13 -4.02
CA VAL A 59 0.08 20.24 -3.43
C VAL A 59 0.98 21.38 -2.90
N SER A 60 2.24 21.08 -2.53
CA SER A 60 3.21 22.06 -2.02
C SER A 60 4.07 22.72 -3.12
N ALA A 61 3.74 22.53 -4.40
CA ALA A 61 4.35 23.28 -5.49
C ALA A 61 3.64 24.63 -5.69
N GLU A 62 3.65 25.50 -4.68
CA GLU A 62 3.25 26.90 -4.90
C GLU A 62 4.32 27.54 -5.81
N PRO A 63 3.96 28.06 -7.00
CA PRO A 63 4.92 28.77 -7.83
C PRO A 63 5.44 29.98 -7.04
N PRO A 64 6.76 30.28 -7.06
CA PRO A 64 7.25 31.50 -6.46
C PRO A 64 6.95 32.67 -7.41
N PHE A 65 5.69 33.10 -7.49
CA PHE A 65 5.31 34.39 -8.05
C PHE A 65 3.89 34.80 -7.64
#